data_AF-A0A432LXX2-F1
#
_entry.id   AF-A0A432LXX2-F1
#
_cell.length_a   1.000
_cell.length_b   1.000
_cell.length_c   1.000
_cell.angle_alpha   90.00
_cell.angle_beta   90.00
_cell.angle_gamma   90.00
#
_symmetry.space_group_name_H-M   'P 1'
#
loop_
_entity.id
_entity.type
_entity.pdbx_description
1 polymer ?
#
loop_
_entity_poly.entity_id
_entity_poly.type
_entity_poly.pdbx_seq_one_letter_code
_entity_poly.pdbx_strand_id
1 'polypeptide(L)'
;MKGSQVVSLLVLSFLGCACESATSASGVGQVTPSATATVAPAASSGSLKPERLSHSVLRAKELGPEYQEGMSYMAFRAQLLAEGWSPAGDSPGFLDSMLGSRYEDICAENPNSADAKICALSTKLPEAVICESTGSGSCLMSFIKDRMTIDVNTSGDIESIYDAQHKYGFYVDTWHISIK
;
A
#
# COMPACT_ATOMS: atom_id res chain seq x y z
N MET A 1 16.63 43.98 35.41
CA MET A 1 17.24 42.92 36.23
C MET A 1 17.73 41.84 35.29
N LYS A 2 19.04 41.58 35.28
CA LYS A 2 19.72 40.55 34.47
C LYS A 2 19.53 39.19 35.17
N GLY A 3 19.19 38.16 34.40
CA GLY A 3 19.18 36.77 34.87
C GLY A 3 19.81 35.86 33.83
N SER A 4 21.09 35.55 34.03
CA SER A 4 21.82 34.47 33.34
C SER A 4 21.55 33.14 34.04
N GLN A 5 21.34 32.06 33.28
CA GLN A 5 21.70 30.67 33.63
C GLN A 5 22.07 29.96 32.31
N VAL A 6 23.34 29.60 32.03
CA VAL A 6 24.12 28.42 32.51
C VAL A 6 23.40 27.11 32.15
N VAL A 7 23.62 26.62 30.93
CA VAL A 7 24.50 25.47 30.56
C VAL A 7 24.12 24.15 31.21
N SER A 8 23.72 23.18 30.39
CA SER A 8 24.08 21.78 30.62
C SER A 8 24.13 21.02 29.28
N LEU A 9 25.36 20.73 28.84
CA LEU A 9 25.68 19.90 27.67
C LEU A 9 25.70 18.44 28.13
N LEU A 10 24.69 17.67 27.72
CA LEU A 10 24.69 16.22 27.88
C LEU A 10 25.29 15.59 26.62
N VAL A 11 26.57 15.22 26.73
CA VAL A 11 27.29 14.38 25.76
C VAL A 11 26.92 12.93 26.06
N LEU A 12 26.10 12.31 25.21
CA LEU A 12 25.81 10.88 25.25
C LEU A 12 26.64 10.17 24.19
N SER A 13 27.72 9.56 24.66
CA SER A 13 28.61 8.68 23.90
C SER A 13 27.89 7.37 23.57
N PHE A 14 27.56 7.15 22.30
CA PHE A 14 27.09 5.85 21.82
C PHE A 14 28.28 4.95 21.51
N LEU A 15 28.38 3.86 22.28
CA LEU A 15 29.27 2.72 22.04
C LEU A 15 28.95 2.10 20.67
N GLY A 16 30.00 1.95 19.84
CA GLY A 16 29.93 1.25 18.56
C GLY A 16 29.56 -0.22 18.73
N CYS A 17 28.59 -0.67 17.93
CA CYS A 17 28.24 -2.07 17.77
C CYS A 17 29.18 -2.69 16.73
N ALA A 18 29.95 -3.70 17.12
CA ALA A 18 30.83 -4.44 16.23
C ALA A 18 30.01 -5.39 15.34
N CYS A 19 30.29 -5.39 14.04
CA CYS A 19 29.79 -6.36 13.09
C CYS A 19 30.40 -7.75 13.37
N GLU A 20 29.58 -8.75 13.63
CA GLU A 20 29.94 -10.16 13.41
C GLU A 20 29.17 -10.69 12.20
N SER A 21 29.88 -10.76 11.07
CA SER A 21 29.45 -11.49 9.89
C SER A 21 29.82 -12.95 10.05
N ALA A 22 28.85 -13.82 10.32
CA ALA A 22 29.03 -15.27 10.23
C ALA A 22 28.67 -15.74 8.82
N THR A 23 29.71 -15.90 7.99
CA THR A 23 29.70 -16.70 6.76
C THR A 23 29.56 -18.16 7.12
N SER A 24 28.63 -18.88 6.48
CA SER A 24 28.71 -20.33 6.35
C SER A 24 28.38 -20.73 4.93
N ALA A 25 29.39 -21.35 4.31
CA ALA A 25 29.39 -21.90 2.97
C ALA A 25 28.85 -23.34 2.96
N SER A 26 28.40 -23.75 1.77
CA SER A 26 28.50 -25.08 1.17
C SER A 26 27.16 -25.72 0.84
N GLY A 27 26.92 -25.82 -0.46
CA GLY A 27 25.91 -26.67 -1.09
C GLY A 27 26.32 -26.92 -2.53
N VAL A 28 27.35 -27.75 -2.70
CA VAL A 28 27.81 -28.27 -4.00
C VAL A 28 26.72 -29.19 -4.54
N GLY A 29 26.16 -28.82 -5.70
CA GLY A 29 25.26 -29.64 -6.50
C GLY A 29 25.66 -29.56 -7.97
N GLN A 30 26.65 -30.38 -8.34
CA GLN A 30 27.15 -30.53 -9.70
C GLN A 30 26.43 -31.71 -10.35
N VAL A 31 25.62 -31.49 -11.40
CA VAL A 31 25.19 -32.55 -12.32
C VAL A 31 25.15 -32.02 -13.77
N THR A 32 26.15 -32.44 -14.52
CA THR A 32 26.32 -32.64 -15.99
C THR A 32 25.30 -32.09 -17.00
N PRO A 33 25.78 -31.46 -18.10
CA PRO A 33 25.04 -31.36 -19.36
C PRO A 33 25.28 -32.60 -20.26
N SER A 34 24.23 -33.11 -20.90
CA SER A 34 24.35 -34.08 -21.99
C SER A 34 23.56 -33.59 -23.20
N ALA A 35 24.27 -33.41 -24.31
CA ALA A 35 23.73 -33.04 -25.60
C ALA A 35 23.44 -34.31 -26.42
N THR A 36 22.30 -34.36 -27.10
CA THR A 36 22.19 -35.14 -28.35
C THR A 36 21.13 -34.49 -29.25
N ALA A 37 21.57 -34.06 -30.44
CA ALA A 37 20.71 -33.65 -31.54
C ALA A 37 20.32 -34.86 -32.38
N THR A 38 19.10 -34.89 -32.93
CA THR A 38 18.75 -35.64 -34.15
C THR A 38 17.54 -34.98 -34.83
N VAL A 39 17.68 -34.81 -36.14
CA VAL A 39 16.83 -34.07 -37.11
C VAL A 39 15.76 -35.04 -37.68
N ALA A 40 14.51 -34.62 -37.92
CA ALA A 40 13.89 -34.30 -39.24
C ALA A 40 12.43 -34.84 -39.29
N PRO A 41 11.62 -34.66 -40.36
CA PRO A 41 11.05 -33.42 -40.88
C PRO A 41 9.50 -33.45 -41.10
N ALA A 42 8.94 -32.25 -41.34
CA ALA A 42 7.77 -31.87 -42.16
C ALA A 42 6.40 -32.60 -42.09
N ALA A 43 5.34 -31.85 -41.78
CA ALA A 43 4.13 -31.75 -42.62
C ALA A 43 3.23 -30.55 -42.23
N SER A 44 2.63 -29.96 -43.25
CA SER A 44 1.78 -28.77 -43.30
C SER A 44 0.38 -28.98 -42.68
N SER A 45 -0.15 -27.95 -42.02
CA SER A 45 -1.59 -27.64 -42.03
C SER A 45 -1.82 -26.17 -41.72
N GLY A 46 -2.50 -25.50 -42.65
CA GLY A 46 -2.76 -24.07 -42.61
C GLY A 46 -3.83 -23.67 -41.60
N SER A 47 -4.08 -22.35 -41.61
CA SER A 47 -5.32 -21.68 -41.19
C SER A 47 -5.86 -22.12 -39.82
N LEU A 48 -5.74 -21.31 -38.78
CA LEU A 48 -6.35 -19.99 -38.69
C LEU A 48 -5.47 -19.16 -37.76
N LYS A 49 -5.21 -17.91 -38.15
CA LYS A 49 -4.81 -16.88 -37.20
C LYS A 49 -5.81 -16.96 -36.04
N PRO A 50 -5.40 -17.15 -34.78
CA PRO A 50 -6.28 -16.84 -33.68
C PRO A 50 -6.56 -15.36 -33.86
N GLU A 51 -7.74 -15.05 -34.38
CA GLU A 51 -8.40 -13.81 -34.06
C GLU A 51 -8.37 -13.81 -32.54
N ARG A 52 -7.39 -13.10 -31.97
CA ARG A 52 -7.44 -12.68 -30.59
C ARG A 52 -8.78 -11.98 -30.54
N LEU A 53 -9.79 -12.70 -30.06
CA LEU A 53 -11.01 -12.16 -29.51
C LEU A 53 -10.49 -11.01 -28.66
N SER A 54 -10.68 -9.81 -29.20
CA SER A 54 -10.21 -8.60 -28.60
C SER A 54 -10.63 -8.68 -27.13
N HIS A 55 -9.66 -8.73 -26.23
CA HIS A 55 -9.86 -8.48 -24.80
C HIS A 55 -10.29 -7.01 -24.59
N SER A 56 -11.20 -6.51 -25.45
CA SER A 56 -11.63 -5.13 -25.58
C SER A 56 -13.09 -4.97 -25.20
N VAL A 57 -13.61 -5.79 -24.28
CA VAL A 57 -14.96 -5.60 -23.74
C VAL A 57 -14.99 -5.48 -22.21
N LEU A 58 -13.84 -5.47 -21.54
CA LEU A 58 -13.73 -4.99 -20.16
C LEU A 58 -12.48 -4.12 -20.02
N ARG A 59 -12.35 -3.07 -20.84
CA ARG A 59 -11.47 -1.96 -20.41
C ARG A 59 -12.18 -1.32 -19.23
N ALA A 60 -11.71 -1.65 -18.03
CA ALA A 60 -11.99 -0.88 -16.84
C ALA A 60 -11.87 0.60 -17.22
N LYS A 61 -12.95 1.34 -16.99
CA LYS A 61 -13.02 2.76 -17.35
C LYS A 61 -11.88 3.46 -16.63
N GLU A 62 -10.95 4.07 -17.36
CA GLU A 62 -9.93 4.92 -16.76
C GLU A 62 -10.61 6.13 -16.09
N LEU A 63 -10.05 6.58 -14.98
CA LEU A 63 -10.46 7.84 -14.36
C LEU A 63 -10.19 9.02 -15.30
N GLY A 64 -10.86 10.16 -15.05
CA GLY A 64 -10.63 11.37 -15.83
C GLY A 64 -9.23 12.00 -15.62
N PRO A 65 -8.85 12.98 -16.46
CA PRO A 65 -7.54 13.64 -16.39
C PRO A 65 -7.28 14.45 -15.10
N GLU A 66 -8.30 14.69 -14.29
CA GLU A 66 -8.24 15.35 -12.99
C GLU A 66 -7.55 14.50 -11.90
N TYR A 67 -7.47 13.19 -12.11
CA TYR A 67 -6.80 12.25 -11.21
C TYR A 67 -5.34 12.09 -11.59
N GLN A 68 -4.44 12.23 -10.61
CA GLN A 68 -3.00 12.17 -10.83
C GLN A 68 -2.33 11.38 -9.70
N GLU A 69 -1.39 10.51 -10.07
CA GLU A 69 -0.47 9.91 -9.10
C GLU A 69 0.33 11.01 -8.38
N GLY A 70 0.60 10.81 -7.09
CA GLY A 70 1.24 11.77 -6.20
C GLY A 70 0.32 12.88 -5.67
N MET A 71 -0.95 12.94 -6.08
CA MET A 71 -1.89 13.90 -5.48
C MET A 71 -2.25 13.52 -4.04
N SER A 72 -2.71 14.50 -3.24
CA SER A 72 -3.18 14.18 -1.90
C SER A 72 -4.35 13.22 -1.96
N TYR A 73 -4.33 12.21 -1.09
CA TYR A 73 -5.41 11.24 -1.02
C TYR A 73 -6.76 11.91 -0.72
N MET A 74 -6.76 12.97 0.10
CA MET A 74 -8.02 13.64 0.44
C MET A 74 -8.64 14.38 -0.74
N ALA A 75 -7.83 14.94 -1.63
CA ALA A 75 -8.32 15.51 -2.88
C ALA A 75 -8.85 14.42 -3.82
N PHE A 76 -8.12 13.30 -3.96
CA PHE A 76 -8.54 12.15 -4.77
C PHE A 76 -9.87 11.58 -4.28
N ARG A 77 -9.99 11.34 -2.97
CA ARG A 77 -11.22 10.87 -2.32
C ARG A 77 -12.39 11.82 -2.56
N ALA A 78 -12.17 13.13 -2.41
CA ALA A 78 -13.23 14.10 -2.62
C ALA A 78 -13.79 14.05 -4.06
N GLN A 79 -12.92 13.88 -5.05
CA GLN A 79 -13.33 13.72 -6.46
C GLN A 79 -14.14 12.43 -6.67
N LEU A 80 -13.65 11.29 -6.17
CA LEU A 80 -14.39 10.02 -6.25
C LEU A 80 -15.79 10.12 -5.62
N LEU A 81 -15.88 10.67 -4.42
CA LEU A 81 -17.16 10.84 -3.74
C LEU A 81 -18.10 11.77 -4.51
N ALA A 82 -17.59 12.87 -5.08
CA ALA A 82 -18.38 13.79 -5.90
C ALA A 82 -18.91 13.12 -7.18
N GLU A 83 -18.18 12.14 -7.71
CA GLU A 83 -18.60 11.33 -8.85
C GLU A 83 -19.55 10.17 -8.47
N GLY A 84 -19.90 10.01 -7.19
CA GLY A 84 -20.84 8.98 -6.73
C GLY A 84 -20.20 7.62 -6.50
N TRP A 85 -18.87 7.53 -6.38
CA TRP A 85 -18.24 6.36 -5.79
C TRP A 85 -18.54 6.30 -4.29
N SER A 86 -18.72 5.08 -3.79
CA SER A 86 -19.01 4.82 -2.37
C SER A 86 -17.83 4.09 -1.72
N PRO A 87 -17.44 4.44 -0.48
CA PRO A 87 -16.46 3.68 0.28
C PRO A 87 -16.84 2.20 0.39
N ALA A 88 -15.86 1.31 0.21
CA ALA A 88 -16.05 -0.14 0.19
C ALA A 88 -14.90 -0.87 0.89
N GLY A 89 -14.40 -0.29 1.98
CA GLY A 89 -13.29 -0.83 2.75
C GLY A 89 -13.68 -1.98 3.67
N ASP A 90 -12.73 -2.38 4.50
CA ASP A 90 -12.83 -3.43 5.50
C ASP A 90 -12.29 -2.89 6.83
N SER A 91 -13.16 -2.27 7.63
CA SER A 91 -12.76 -1.64 8.89
C SER A 91 -12.10 -2.63 9.86
N PRO A 92 -12.61 -3.86 10.06
CA PRO A 92 -11.89 -4.89 10.83
C PRO A 92 -10.50 -5.22 10.26
N GLY A 93 -10.39 -5.41 8.95
CA GLY A 93 -9.09 -5.70 8.29
C GLY A 93 -8.07 -4.57 8.47
N PHE A 94 -8.52 -3.33 8.34
CA PHE A 94 -7.69 -2.14 8.57
C PHE A 94 -7.23 -2.03 10.04
N LEU A 95 -8.13 -2.28 10.99
CA LEU A 95 -7.81 -2.19 12.42
C LEU A 95 -6.86 -3.32 12.84
N ASP A 96 -7.09 -4.54 12.36
CA ASP A 96 -6.19 -5.68 12.59
C ASP A 96 -4.79 -5.41 12.02
N SER A 97 -4.68 -4.81 10.84
CA SER A 97 -3.36 -4.54 10.24
C SER A 97 -2.57 -3.45 10.97
N MET A 98 -3.28 -2.48 11.56
CA MET A 98 -2.67 -1.35 12.25
C MET A 98 -2.40 -1.59 13.74
N LEU A 99 -3.31 -2.28 14.43
CA LEU A 99 -3.28 -2.48 15.88
C LEU A 99 -3.08 -3.95 16.29
N GLY A 100 -3.11 -4.87 15.32
CA GLY A 100 -3.09 -6.31 15.55
C GLY A 100 -4.45 -6.85 15.98
N SER A 101 -4.50 -8.16 16.24
CA SER A 101 -5.71 -8.93 16.56
C SER A 101 -6.38 -8.62 17.89
N ARG A 102 -5.89 -7.61 18.62
CA ARG A 102 -6.48 -7.11 19.86
C ARG A 102 -7.11 -5.73 19.69
N TYR A 103 -7.35 -5.31 18.44
CA TYR A 103 -7.85 -3.98 18.16
C TYR A 103 -9.20 -3.71 18.84
N GLU A 104 -10.04 -4.73 19.08
CA GLU A 104 -11.31 -4.55 19.78
C GLU A 104 -11.10 -4.10 21.23
N ASP A 105 -10.15 -4.72 21.95
CA ASP A 105 -9.78 -4.31 23.31
C ASP A 105 -9.19 -2.90 23.29
N ILE A 106 -8.26 -2.65 22.37
CA ILE A 106 -7.53 -1.38 22.26
C ILE A 106 -8.49 -0.23 21.96
N CYS A 107 -9.42 -0.42 21.02
CA CYS A 107 -10.40 0.60 20.63
C CYS A 107 -11.51 0.79 21.66
N ALA A 108 -11.74 -0.16 22.56
CA ALA A 108 -12.64 0.01 23.68
C ALA A 108 -12.00 0.83 24.82
N GLU A 109 -10.67 0.93 24.86
CA GLU A 109 -9.90 1.59 25.91
C GLU A 109 -9.43 3.00 25.52
N ASN A 110 -9.34 3.87 26.54
CA ASN A 110 -8.62 5.15 26.60
C ASN A 110 -8.54 6.03 25.31
N PRO A 111 -9.42 7.05 25.15
CA PRO A 111 -9.56 7.83 23.90
C PRO A 111 -8.39 8.77 23.54
N ASN A 112 -7.34 8.82 24.37
CA ASN A 112 -6.22 9.77 24.22
C ASN A 112 -4.89 9.09 23.80
N SER A 113 -4.89 7.80 23.50
CA SER A 113 -3.71 7.10 22.98
C SER A 113 -3.49 7.39 21.48
N ALA A 114 -2.29 7.07 20.97
CA ALA A 114 -2.06 7.03 19.52
C ALA A 114 -3.02 6.02 18.86
N ASP A 115 -3.21 4.86 19.50
CA ASP A 115 -4.11 3.82 19.02
C ASP A 115 -5.57 4.30 18.88
N ALA A 116 -6.05 5.15 19.79
CA ALA A 116 -7.39 5.74 19.71
C ALA A 116 -7.60 6.57 18.44
N LYS A 117 -6.53 7.18 17.89
CA LYS A 117 -6.60 7.88 16.60
C LYS A 117 -6.82 6.90 15.46
N ILE A 118 -6.12 5.76 15.45
CA ILE A 118 -6.31 4.69 14.47
C ILE A 118 -7.74 4.15 14.54
N CYS A 119 -8.25 3.90 15.73
CA CYS A 119 -9.65 3.52 15.93
C CYS A 119 -10.62 4.54 15.33
N ALA A 120 -10.39 5.84 15.57
CA ALA A 120 -11.21 6.90 14.98
C ALA A 120 -11.07 6.99 13.45
N LEU A 121 -9.90 6.68 12.88
CA LEU A 121 -9.69 6.66 11.44
C LEU A 121 -10.54 5.60 10.75
N SER A 122 -10.73 4.43 11.35
CA SER A 122 -11.58 3.36 10.78
C SER A 122 -13.02 3.82 10.50
N THR A 123 -13.53 4.75 11.30
CA THR A 123 -14.86 5.34 11.09
C THR A 123 -14.85 6.47 10.07
N LYS A 124 -13.74 7.22 9.97
CA LYS A 124 -13.62 8.38 9.07
C LYS A 124 -13.22 7.99 7.64
N LEU A 125 -12.53 6.86 7.51
CA LEU A 125 -12.03 6.28 6.27
C LEU A 125 -12.64 4.88 6.09
N PRO A 126 -13.97 4.77 5.91
CA PRO A 126 -14.64 3.49 5.71
C PRO A 126 -14.22 2.78 4.41
N GLU A 127 -13.44 3.44 3.56
CA GLU A 127 -12.80 2.85 2.39
C GLU A 127 -11.47 2.14 2.69
N ALA A 128 -10.88 2.29 3.87
CA ALA A 128 -9.63 1.64 4.22
C ALA A 128 -9.81 0.12 4.32
N VAL A 129 -8.96 -0.63 3.63
CA VAL A 129 -8.97 -2.10 3.61
C VAL A 129 -7.86 -2.65 4.48
N ILE A 130 -6.62 -2.21 4.22
CA ILE A 130 -5.43 -2.64 4.94
C ILE A 130 -4.38 -1.53 4.87
N CYS A 131 -3.62 -1.38 5.93
CA CYS A 131 -2.46 -0.48 5.99
C CYS A 131 -1.26 -1.20 6.59
N GLU A 132 -0.08 -0.94 6.04
CA GLU A 132 1.18 -1.40 6.59
C GLU A 132 1.54 -0.56 7.81
N SER A 133 1.55 -1.19 8.99
CA SER A 133 1.96 -0.55 10.25
C SER A 133 3.47 -0.32 10.38
N THR A 134 4.28 -0.91 9.49
CA THR A 134 5.75 -0.78 9.48
C THR A 134 6.26 -0.46 8.09
N GLY A 135 7.12 0.56 7.94
CA GLY A 135 7.79 0.86 6.67
C GLY A 135 7.27 2.12 5.97
N SER A 136 6.67 1.95 4.78
CA SER A 136 6.27 3.04 3.87
C SER A 136 4.96 3.75 4.26
N GLY A 137 4.23 3.21 5.23
CA GLY A 137 2.88 3.67 5.58
C GLY A 137 1.88 3.46 4.43
N SER A 138 2.11 2.42 3.63
CA SER A 138 1.27 2.14 2.48
C SER A 138 -0.08 1.58 2.89
N CYS A 139 -1.15 2.01 2.20
CA CYS A 139 -2.49 1.49 2.44
C CYS A 139 -3.20 1.17 1.13
N LEU A 140 -4.14 0.24 1.23
CA LEU A 140 -5.13 -0.05 0.21
C LEU A 140 -6.46 0.56 0.62
N MET A 141 -7.01 1.40 -0.27
CA MET A 141 -8.33 2.01 -0.14
C MET A 141 -9.23 1.49 -1.25
N SER A 142 -10.49 1.18 -0.96
CA SER A 142 -11.41 0.63 -1.96
C SER A 142 -12.72 1.41 -2.03
N PHE A 143 -13.17 1.67 -3.26
CA PHE A 143 -14.48 2.25 -3.53
C PHE A 143 -15.23 1.42 -4.56
N ILE A 144 -16.56 1.53 -4.52
CA ILE A 144 -17.47 0.86 -5.44
C ILE A 144 -18.41 1.86 -6.10
N LYS A 145 -18.69 1.63 -7.38
CA LYS A 145 -19.72 2.34 -8.15
C LYS A 145 -20.31 1.40 -9.19
N ASP A 146 -21.63 1.20 -9.14
CA ASP A 146 -22.33 0.21 -9.96
C ASP A 146 -21.71 -1.19 -9.82
N ARG A 147 -21.12 -1.73 -10.89
CA ARG A 147 -20.39 -3.01 -10.90
C ARG A 147 -18.86 -2.82 -10.96
N MET A 148 -18.37 -1.62 -10.72
CA MET A 148 -16.95 -1.30 -10.76
C MET A 148 -16.41 -1.14 -9.36
N THR A 149 -15.22 -1.67 -9.12
CA THR A 149 -14.41 -1.41 -7.93
C THR A 149 -13.17 -0.64 -8.35
N ILE A 150 -12.78 0.34 -7.54
CA ILE A 150 -11.47 0.99 -7.63
C ILE A 150 -10.70 0.71 -6.35
N ASP A 151 -9.53 0.13 -6.53
CA ASP A 151 -8.56 -0.12 -5.47
C ASP A 151 -7.40 0.87 -5.65
N VAL A 152 -7.15 1.66 -4.61
CA VAL A 152 -6.21 2.78 -4.61
C VAL A 152 -5.09 2.46 -3.64
N ASN A 153 -3.87 2.41 -4.15
CA ASN A 153 -2.68 2.30 -3.32
C ASN A 153 -2.21 3.69 -2.92
N THR A 154 -1.83 3.84 -1.66
CA THR A 154 -1.34 5.08 -1.10
C THR A 154 -0.02 4.88 -0.38
N SER A 155 0.67 5.98 -0.10
CA SER A 155 1.85 6.02 0.75
C SER A 155 1.84 7.24 1.68
N GLY A 156 2.63 7.18 2.75
CA GLY A 156 2.79 8.26 3.72
C GLY A 156 2.16 7.97 5.08
N ASP A 157 1.96 9.00 5.89
CA ASP A 157 1.43 8.87 7.24
C ASP A 157 -0.09 9.07 7.28
N ILE A 158 -0.83 7.98 7.42
CA ILE A 158 -2.30 7.99 7.51
C ILE A 158 -2.81 8.70 8.78
N GLU A 159 -2.04 8.77 9.87
CA GLU A 159 -2.43 9.53 11.06
C GLU A 159 -2.44 11.04 10.78
N SER A 160 -1.66 11.48 9.80
CA SER A 160 -1.56 12.86 9.35
C SER A 160 -2.44 13.20 8.14
N ILE A 161 -3.33 12.31 7.72
CA ILE A 161 -4.10 12.42 6.46
C ILE A 161 -4.88 13.75 6.29
N TYR A 162 -5.29 14.38 7.39
CA TYR A 162 -6.01 15.66 7.39
C TYR A 162 -5.10 16.89 7.56
N ASP A 163 -3.81 16.70 7.79
CA ASP A 163 -2.81 17.76 7.90
C ASP A 163 -2.06 17.91 6.57
N ALA A 164 -2.59 18.79 5.71
CA ALA A 164 -2.00 19.06 4.40
C ALA A 164 -0.59 19.69 4.46
N GLN A 165 -0.12 20.13 5.64
CA GLN A 165 1.22 20.68 5.85
C GLN A 165 2.18 19.66 6.46
N HIS A 166 1.73 18.43 6.71
CA HIS A 166 2.56 17.41 7.32
C HIS A 166 3.68 16.97 6.39
N LYS A 167 4.89 16.83 6.94
CA LYS A 167 6.11 16.48 6.20
C LYS A 167 5.99 15.13 5.46
N TYR A 168 5.16 14.23 5.98
CA TYR A 168 4.95 12.87 5.48
C TYR A 168 3.49 12.65 5.06
N GLY A 169 2.87 13.66 4.43
CA GLY A 169 1.46 13.60 4.03
C GLY A 169 1.06 12.32 3.28
N PHE A 170 -0.24 12.13 3.11
CA PHE A 170 -0.79 10.89 2.58
C PHE A 170 -1.22 11.05 1.12
N TYR A 171 -0.59 10.29 0.22
CA TYR A 171 -0.67 10.50 -1.24
C TYR A 171 -1.13 9.24 -1.95
N VAL A 172 -1.71 9.43 -3.14
CA VAL A 172 -2.07 8.33 -4.04
C VAL A 172 -0.84 7.93 -4.84
N ASP A 173 -0.50 6.64 -4.81
CA ASP A 173 0.60 6.12 -5.63
C ASP A 173 0.07 5.64 -6.98
N THR A 174 -0.95 4.78 -6.96
CA THR A 174 -1.54 4.15 -8.14
C THR A 174 -2.99 3.75 -7.85
N TRP A 175 -3.76 3.42 -8.89
CA TRP A 175 -5.08 2.80 -8.72
C TRP A 175 -5.35 1.76 -9.80
N HIS A 176 -6.21 0.81 -9.47
CA HIS A 176 -6.71 -0.20 -10.40
C HIS A 176 -8.24 -0.25 -10.36
N ILE A 177 -8.85 -0.19 -11.55
CA ILE A 177 -10.30 -0.34 -11.69
C ILE A 177 -10.58 -1.75 -12.21
N SER A 178 -11.54 -2.43 -11.59
CA SER A 178 -12.00 -3.75 -11.97
C SER A 178 -13.54 -3.77 -12.10
N ILE A 179 -14.06 -4.74 -12.85
CA ILE A 179 -15.50 -4.97 -12.99
C ILE A 179 -15.82 -6.27 -12.26
N LYS A 180 -16.79 -6.23 -11.33
CA LYS A 180 -17.34 -7.38 -10.63
C LYS A 180 -18.44 -8.07 -11.44
#